data_AF-A0A8S0P8M3-F1
#
_entry.id   AF-A0A8S0P8M3-F1
#
_cell.length_a   1.000
_cell.length_b   1.000
_cell.length_c   1.000
_cell.angle_alpha   90.00
_cell.angle_beta   90.00
_cell.angle_gamma   90.00
#
_symmetry.space_group_name_H-M   'P 1'
#
loop_
_entity.id
_entity.type
_entity.pdbx_description
1 polymer ?
#
loop_
_entity_poly.entity_id
_entity_poly.type
_entity_poly.pdbx_seq_one_letter_code
_entity_poly.pdbx_strand_id
1 'polypeptide(L)'
;MLSIGGGVGSYYLASSEDTRQIATYLWNKFLGGQSSSRPLGEAVLDGIDFDIEGGTSQHWDELAKYLSQYSTRGKKVCLTAAPQCPFPDAWKGGALKTGLFNYAWVQFYNNPPCQYSSGMHGNNGSHLFMPQIFS
;
A
#
# COMPACT_ATOMS: atom_id res chain seq x y z
N MET A 1 6.93 -3.61 9.46
CA MET A 1 6.07 -2.77 8.58
C MET A 1 4.87 -2.29 9.39
N LEU A 2 4.31 -1.13 9.05
CA LEU A 2 3.00 -0.66 9.53
C LEU A 2 2.03 -0.65 8.35
N SER A 3 0.87 -1.29 8.48
CA SER A 3 -0.18 -1.22 7.46
C SER A 3 -1.12 -0.06 7.72
N ILE A 4 -1.52 0.63 6.65
CA ILE A 4 -2.52 1.71 6.65
C ILE A 4 -3.74 1.29 5.83
N GLY A 5 -4.92 1.68 6.32
CA GLY A 5 -6.20 1.31 5.72
C GLY A 5 -6.87 0.16 6.48
N GLY A 6 -7.17 -0.92 5.78
CA GLY A 6 -7.96 -2.08 6.22
C GLY A 6 -9.44 -1.98 5.82
N GLY A 7 -10.17 -3.08 5.93
CA GLY A 7 -11.58 -3.17 5.50
C GLY A 7 -12.60 -2.47 6.40
N VAL A 8 -12.17 -1.79 7.47
CA VAL A 8 -13.06 -1.12 8.43
C VAL A 8 -12.59 0.31 8.68
N GLY A 9 -13.56 1.23 8.78
CA GLY A 9 -13.33 2.64 9.09
C GLY A 9 -13.43 3.54 7.86
N SER A 10 -13.40 4.85 8.11
CA SER A 10 -13.42 5.88 7.08
C SER A 10 -12.07 6.57 7.06
N TYR A 11 -11.28 6.32 6.02
CA TYR A 11 -9.99 6.95 5.80
C TYR A 11 -9.88 7.41 4.35
N TYR A 12 -9.27 8.57 4.15
CA TYR A 12 -8.95 9.13 2.85
C TYR A 12 -7.87 10.21 3.02
N LEU A 13 -7.23 10.55 1.91
CA LEU A 13 -6.33 11.69 1.82
C LEU A 13 -7.08 12.83 1.14
N ALA A 14 -7.19 13.98 1.79
CA ALA A 14 -8.08 15.07 1.35
C ALA A 14 -7.43 15.97 0.29
N SER A 15 -6.10 16.04 0.26
CA SER A 15 -5.34 16.88 -0.66
C SER A 15 -3.86 16.46 -0.70
N SER A 16 -3.09 17.01 -1.62
CA SER A 16 -1.63 16.88 -1.65
C SER A 16 -0.95 17.37 -0.37
N GLU A 17 -1.45 18.46 0.23
CA GLU A 17 -0.89 19.01 1.46
C GLU A 17 -1.17 18.12 2.67
N ASP A 18 -2.40 17.63 2.79
CA ASP A 18 -2.77 16.61 3.80
C ASP A 18 -1.90 15.35 3.65
N THR A 19 -1.70 14.90 2.40
CA THR A 19 -0.84 13.75 2.08
C THR A 19 0.61 13.96 2.52
N ARG A 20 1.16 15.16 2.31
CA ARG A 20 2.51 15.52 2.77
C ARG A 20 2.62 15.53 4.30
N GLN A 21 1.58 16.00 4.99
CA GLN A 21 1.51 16.00 6.45
C GLN A 21 1.45 14.56 6.99
N ILE A 22 0.62 13.70 6.41
CA ILE A 22 0.56 12.27 6.77
C ILE A 22 1.90 11.57 6.51
N ALA A 23 2.56 11.82 5.37
CA ALA A 23 3.89 11.26 5.09
C ALA A 23 4.92 11.68 6.17
N THR A 24 4.90 12.96 6.55
CA THR A 24 5.79 13.49 7.60
C THR A 24 5.48 12.86 8.96
N TYR A 25 4.21 12.68 9.28
CA TYR A 25 3.76 12.03 10.51
C TYR A 25 4.25 10.58 10.57
N LEU A 26 4.01 9.79 9.52
CA LEU A 26 4.46 8.40 9.43
C LEU A 26 5.99 8.29 9.57
N TRP A 27 6.73 9.17 8.89
CA TRP A 27 8.18 9.23 8.98
C TRP A 27 8.67 9.47 10.41
N ASN A 28 8.13 10.48 11.09
CA ASN A 28 8.58 10.90 12.41
C ASN A 28 8.10 9.99 13.55
N LYS A 29 6.96 9.33 13.40
CA LYS A 29 6.34 8.53 14.46
C LYS A 29 6.66 7.04 14.39
N PHE A 30 6.90 6.50 13.19
CA PHE A 30 7.04 5.04 12.99
C PHE A 30 8.29 4.64 12.21
N LEU A 31 8.85 5.52 11.38
CA LEU A 31 10.04 5.25 10.58
C LEU A 31 11.27 5.97 11.17
N GLY A 32 12.23 6.33 10.33
CA GLY A 32 13.54 6.86 10.72
C GLY A 32 13.56 8.33 11.14
N GLY A 33 12.41 9.01 11.17
CA GLY A 33 12.30 10.36 11.71
C GLY A 33 12.28 10.39 13.23
N GLN A 34 12.23 11.60 13.78
CA GLN A 34 12.32 11.85 15.22
C GLN A 34 11.04 12.51 15.73
N SER A 35 10.61 12.13 16.93
CA SER A 35 9.46 12.75 17.61
C SER A 35 9.57 12.56 19.12
N SER A 36 9.08 13.53 19.90
CA SER A 36 9.05 13.45 21.36
C SER A 36 8.16 12.35 21.93
N SER A 37 7.27 11.80 21.10
CA SER A 37 6.39 10.68 21.47
C SER A 37 6.17 9.81 20.24
N ARG A 38 6.50 8.51 20.37
CA ARG A 38 6.35 7.51 19.32
C ARG A 38 5.41 6.40 19.80
N PRO A 39 4.36 6.04 19.03
CA PRO A 39 3.34 5.08 19.48
C PRO A 39 3.89 3.68 19.78
N LEU A 40 4.95 3.27 19.08
CA LEU A 40 5.62 1.99 19.29
C LEU A 40 6.97 2.15 20.04
N GLY A 41 7.12 3.24 20.80
CA GLY A 41 8.37 3.60 21.45
C GLY A 41 9.52 3.81 20.47
N GLU A 42 10.71 3.35 20.84
CA GLU A 42 11.94 3.51 20.05
C GLU A 42 12.01 2.63 18.79
N ALA A 43 10.99 1.79 18.53
CA ALA A 43 10.96 0.94 17.35
C ALA A 43 10.98 1.79 16.06
N VAL A 44 11.86 1.41 15.14
CA VAL A 44 11.94 1.98 13.77
C VAL A 44 11.54 0.90 12.78
N LEU A 45 10.36 1.04 12.21
CA LEU A 45 9.83 0.08 11.25
C LEU A 45 10.52 0.20 9.89
N ASP A 46 10.52 -0.89 9.13
CA ASP A 46 11.13 -0.94 7.80
C ASP A 46 10.36 -0.17 6.73
N GLY A 47 9.08 0.14 6.96
CA GLY A 47 8.23 0.65 5.89
C GLY A 47 6.73 0.62 6.16
N ILE A 48 5.98 1.01 5.13
CA ILE A 48 4.52 1.19 5.14
C ILE A 48 3.86 0.26 4.13
N ASP A 49 2.81 -0.43 4.57
CA ASP A 49 1.96 -1.28 3.74
C ASP A 49 0.63 -0.56 3.44
N PHE A 50 0.25 -0.51 2.17
CA PHE A 50 -0.94 0.17 1.68
C PHE A 50 -2.05 -0.86 1.49
N ASP A 51 -2.84 -1.06 2.53
CA ASP A 51 -4.02 -1.92 2.54
C ASP A 51 -5.30 -1.09 2.37
N ILE A 52 -5.37 -0.34 1.26
CA ILE A 52 -6.47 0.59 1.00
C ILE A 52 -7.65 -0.16 0.37
N GLU A 53 -8.73 -0.35 1.11
CA GLU A 53 -9.89 -1.15 0.70
C GLU A 53 -11.17 -0.34 0.45
N GLY A 54 -11.13 0.98 0.64
CA GLY A 54 -12.27 1.86 0.43
C GLY A 54 -11.93 3.35 0.44
N GLY A 55 -12.96 4.19 0.44
CA GLY A 55 -12.83 5.65 0.48
C GLY A 55 -12.59 6.25 -0.91
N THR A 56 -11.41 6.85 -1.13
CA THR A 56 -11.05 7.49 -2.39
C THR A 56 -9.84 6.80 -3.01
N SER A 57 -9.70 6.89 -4.34
CA SER A 57 -8.49 6.46 -5.05
C SER A 57 -7.44 7.56 -5.19
N GLN A 58 -7.64 8.71 -4.53
CA GLN A 58 -6.86 9.93 -4.73
C GLN A 58 -5.66 9.98 -3.79
N HIS A 59 -4.57 10.59 -4.26
CA HIS A 59 -3.35 10.95 -3.50
C HIS A 59 -2.53 9.79 -2.89
N TRP A 60 -2.95 8.53 -3.02
CA TRP A 60 -2.12 7.39 -2.58
C TRP A 60 -0.79 7.29 -3.34
N ASP A 61 -0.74 7.73 -4.59
CA ASP A 61 0.49 7.82 -5.37
C ASP A 61 1.44 8.91 -4.85
N GLU A 62 0.90 10.05 -4.42
CA GLU A 62 1.64 11.12 -3.77
C GLU A 62 2.21 10.67 -2.43
N LEU A 63 1.42 9.93 -1.63
CA LEU A 63 1.90 9.36 -0.37
C LEU A 63 3.09 8.42 -0.61
N ALA A 64 2.99 7.53 -1.60
CA ALA A 64 4.09 6.64 -1.97
C ALA A 64 5.35 7.43 -2.39
N LYS A 65 5.19 8.48 -3.21
CA LYS A 65 6.29 9.36 -3.62
C LYS A 65 6.95 10.04 -2.42
N TYR A 66 6.19 10.68 -1.53
CA TYR A 66 6.74 11.35 -0.34
C TYR A 66 7.46 10.38 0.60
N LEU A 67 6.87 9.20 0.86
CA LEU A 67 7.49 8.19 1.70
C LEU A 67 8.79 7.66 1.09
N SER A 68 8.81 7.41 -0.23
CA SER A 68 10.01 6.93 -0.93
C SER A 68 11.18 7.91 -0.83
N GLN A 69 10.91 9.23 -0.87
CA GLN A 69 11.95 10.27 -0.78
C GLN A 69 12.72 10.21 0.55
N TYR A 70 12.11 9.78 1.64
CA TYR A 70 12.80 9.63 2.93
C TYR A 70 13.86 8.53 2.93
N SER A 71 13.85 7.62 1.96
CA SER A 71 14.92 6.63 1.77
C SER A 71 16.30 7.27 1.55
N THR A 72 16.34 8.54 1.12
CA THR A 72 17.59 9.31 0.96
C THR A 72 18.13 9.85 2.29
N ARG A 73 17.37 9.77 3.38
CA ARG A 73 17.71 10.36 4.69
C ARG A 73 18.12 9.32 5.74
N GLY A 74 18.38 8.08 5.32
CA GLY A 74 18.77 7.01 6.23
C GLY A 74 18.41 5.63 5.68
N LYS A 75 17.78 4.80 6.50
CA LYS A 75 17.31 3.47 6.10
C LYS A 75 16.29 3.59 4.97
N LYS A 76 16.45 2.77 3.93
CA LYS A 76 15.50 2.66 2.83
C LYS A 76 14.10 2.34 3.37
N VAL A 77 13.11 3.11 2.94
CA VAL A 77 11.70 2.87 3.28
C VAL A 77 11.16 1.81 2.32
N CYS A 78 10.73 0.67 2.89
CA CYS A 78 10.03 -0.36 2.14
C CYS A 78 8.57 0.06 1.94
N LEU A 79 8.06 -0.02 0.72
CA LEU A 79 6.65 0.20 0.41
C LEU A 79 6.03 -1.08 -0.09
N THR A 80 4.93 -1.49 0.52
CA THR A 80 4.15 -2.65 0.06
C THR A 80 2.70 -2.27 -0.14
N ALA A 81 2.00 -3.01 -0.99
CA ALA A 81 0.57 -2.79 -1.23
C ALA A 81 -0.16 -4.12 -1.15
N ALA A 82 -1.41 -4.09 -0.70
CA ALA A 82 -2.30 -5.24 -0.69
C ALA A 82 -3.47 -5.02 -1.67
N PRO A 83 -3.24 -5.02 -3.01
CA PRO A 83 -4.33 -4.87 -3.99
C PRO A 83 -5.29 -6.05 -3.94
N GLN A 84 -6.56 -5.79 -4.23
CA GLN A 84 -7.52 -6.85 -4.52
C GLN A 84 -7.15 -7.53 -5.85
N CYS A 85 -7.62 -8.76 -6.07
CA CYS A 85 -7.32 -9.48 -7.30
C CYS A 85 -7.89 -8.86 -8.60
N PRO A 86 -9.00 -8.11 -8.63
CA PRO A 86 -9.44 -7.45 -9.86
C PRO A 86 -8.40 -6.42 -10.31
N PHE A 87 -7.99 -6.47 -11.58
CA PHE A 87 -6.99 -5.57 -12.13
C PHE A 87 -7.58 -4.71 -13.27
N PRO A 88 -7.32 -3.38 -13.28
CA PRO A 88 -6.57 -2.61 -12.27
C PRO A 88 -7.32 -2.48 -10.93
N ASP A 89 -6.56 -2.45 -9.82
CA ASP A 89 -7.13 -2.25 -8.48
C ASP A 89 -7.79 -0.87 -8.37
N ALA A 90 -9.03 -0.83 -7.88
CA ALA A 90 -9.86 0.37 -7.86
C ALA A 90 -9.32 1.48 -6.94
N TRP A 91 -8.59 1.14 -5.89
CA TRP A 91 -8.18 2.08 -4.85
C TRP A 91 -6.71 2.48 -4.98
N LYS A 92 -5.85 1.52 -5.31
CA LYS A 92 -4.38 1.64 -5.31
C LYS A 92 -3.80 1.64 -6.71
N GLY A 93 -4.62 1.55 -7.77
CA GLY A 93 -4.13 1.52 -9.15
C GLY A 93 -3.23 2.71 -9.51
N GLY A 94 -3.53 3.92 -9.00
CA GLY A 94 -2.65 5.09 -9.17
C GLY A 94 -1.32 4.96 -8.44
N ALA A 95 -1.34 4.44 -7.21
CA ALA A 95 -0.14 4.25 -6.40
C ALA A 95 0.78 3.18 -6.98
N LEU A 96 0.24 2.03 -7.40
CA LEU A 96 1.01 0.94 -8.01
C LEU A 96 1.77 1.40 -9.27
N LYS A 97 1.12 2.22 -10.11
CA LYS A 97 1.72 2.79 -11.34
C LYS A 97 2.94 3.68 -11.10
N THR A 98 3.22 4.07 -9.86
CA THR A 98 4.44 4.82 -9.54
C THR A 98 5.72 3.99 -9.68
N GLY A 99 5.61 2.65 -9.63
CA GLY A 99 6.77 1.76 -9.63
C GLY A 99 7.58 1.79 -8.33
N LEU A 100 7.06 2.41 -7.27
CA LEU A 100 7.77 2.59 -6.00
C LEU A 100 7.59 1.44 -5.01
N PHE A 101 6.60 0.56 -5.24
CA PHE A 101 6.28 -0.55 -4.34
C PHE A 101 7.28 -1.70 -4.50
N ASN A 102 7.81 -2.18 -3.39
CA ASN A 102 8.77 -3.28 -3.33
C ASN A 102 8.08 -4.65 -3.38
N TYR A 103 6.89 -4.77 -2.78
CA TYR A 103 6.10 -5.99 -2.80
C TYR A 103 4.62 -5.67 -2.98
N ALA A 104 3.89 -6.60 -3.60
CA ALA A 104 2.44 -6.54 -3.76
C ALA A 104 1.84 -7.87 -3.27
N TRP A 105 1.02 -7.79 -2.24
CA TRP A 105 0.34 -8.91 -1.60
C TRP A 105 -1.09 -9.00 -2.13
N VAL A 106 -1.26 -9.57 -3.32
CA VAL A 106 -2.57 -9.62 -3.98
C VAL A 106 -3.57 -10.45 -3.17
N GLN A 107 -4.71 -9.86 -2.84
CA GLN A 107 -5.78 -10.49 -2.10
C GLN A 107 -6.63 -11.38 -3.03
N PHE A 108 -6.31 -12.68 -3.09
CA PHE A 108 -7.03 -13.68 -3.89
C PHE A 108 -8.25 -14.28 -3.16
N TYR A 109 -9.04 -13.41 -2.52
CA TYR A 109 -10.26 -13.78 -1.80
C TYR A 109 -11.31 -12.66 -1.91
N ASN A 110 -12.56 -12.95 -1.52
CA ASN A 110 -13.71 -12.02 -1.54
C ASN A 110 -14.03 -11.39 -2.91
N ASN A 111 -13.54 -11.98 -4.00
CA ASN A 111 -13.69 -11.48 -5.36
C ASN A 111 -13.93 -12.67 -6.31
N PRO A 112 -15.18 -13.10 -6.52
CA PRO A 112 -15.51 -14.29 -7.32
C PRO A 112 -14.81 -14.40 -8.68
N PRO A 113 -14.57 -13.31 -9.45
CA PRO A 113 -13.92 -13.41 -10.76
C PRO A 113 -12.45 -13.88 -10.73
N CYS A 114 -11.74 -13.70 -9.62
CA CYS A 114 -10.29 -13.93 -9.55
C CYS A 114 -9.80 -14.52 -8.21
N GLN A 115 -10.71 -14.85 -7.29
CA GLN A 115 -10.37 -15.48 -6.02
C GLN A 115 -9.94 -16.94 -6.21
N TYR A 116 -9.14 -17.43 -5.27
CA TYR A 116 -8.83 -18.85 -5.19
C TYR A 116 -10.11 -19.66 -4.89
N SER A 117 -10.34 -20.72 -5.66
CA SER A 117 -11.41 -21.70 -5.38
C SER A 117 -10.93 -23.13 -5.64
N SER A 118 -11.32 -24.06 -4.78
CA SER A 118 -10.88 -25.47 -4.82
C SER A 118 -11.27 -26.23 -6.10
N GLY A 119 -12.17 -25.67 -6.91
CA GLY A 119 -12.59 -26.22 -8.20
C GLY A 119 -11.76 -25.76 -9.41
N MET A 120 -10.81 -24.84 -9.25
CA MET A 120 -9.99 -24.30 -10.36
C MET A 120 -8.83 -25.21 -10.82
N HIS A 121 -8.85 -26.51 -10.46
CA HIS A 121 -7.84 -27.49 -10.87
C HIS A 121 -8.13 -28.19 -12.23
N GLY A 122 -9.18 -27.79 -12.96
CA GLY A 122 -9.56 -28.43 -14.21
C GLY A 122 -9.74 -27.45 -15.37
N ASN A 123 -8.79 -27.50 -16.32
CA ASN A 123 -8.89 -27.12 -17.72
C ASN A 123 -9.63 -25.81 -18.09
N ASN A 124 -8.80 -24.84 -18.52
CA ASN A 124 -9.08 -23.58 -19.23
C ASN A 124 -9.11 -22.31 -18.35
N GLY A 125 -7.92 -21.72 -18.18
CA GLY A 125 -7.78 -20.26 -18.18
C GLY A 125 -7.88 -19.52 -16.85
N SER A 126 -7.41 -20.07 -15.74
CA SER A 126 -7.05 -19.23 -14.58
C SER A 126 -5.65 -18.65 -14.80
N HIS A 127 -5.54 -17.68 -15.71
CA HIS A 127 -4.38 -16.81 -15.68
C HIS A 127 -4.41 -16.02 -14.38
N LEU A 128 -3.74 -16.55 -13.35
CA LEU A 128 -3.15 -15.74 -12.29
C LEU A 128 -2.10 -14.84 -12.98
N PHE A 129 -2.56 -13.76 -13.64
CA PHE A 129 -1.71 -12.76 -14.27
C PHE A 129 -1.02 -11.94 -13.17
N MET A 130 -0.02 -12.54 -12.52
CA MET A 130 0.96 -11.80 -11.73
C MET A 130 1.83 -10.78 -12.51
N PRO A 131 2.03 -10.86 -13.86
CA PRO A 131 2.94 -9.94 -14.54
C PRO A 131 2.52 -8.46 -14.54
N GLN A 132 1.23 -8.13 -14.44
CA GLN A 132 0.77 -6.76 -14.74
C GLN A 132 0.86 -5.75 -13.59
N ILE A 133 1.21 -6.19 -12.37
CA ILE A 133 1.23 -5.29 -11.20
C ILE A 133 2.49 -4.41 -11.14
N PHE A 134 3.60 -4.90 -11.71
CA PHE A 134 4.90 -4.20 -11.72
C PHE A 134 5.37 -3.82 -13.13
N SER A 135 4.51 -3.96 -14.14
CA SER A 135 4.81 -3.61 -15.54
C SER A 135 4.59 -2.12 -15.82
#